data_AF-S3D8L9-F1
#
_entry.id   AF-S3D8L9-F1
#
_cell.length_a   1.000
_cell.length_b   1.000
_cell.length_c   1.000
_cell.angle_alpha   90.00
_cell.angle_beta   90.00
_cell.angle_gamma   90.00
#
_symmetry.space_group_name_H-M   'P 1'
#
loop_
_entity.id
_entity.type
_entity.pdbx_description
1 polymer ?
#
loop_
_entity_poly.entity_id
_entity_poly.type
_entity_poly.pdbx_seq_one_letter_code
_entity_poly.pdbx_strand_id
1 'polypeptide(L)'
;MGNNCSKAKLPRSIEADFSKGRKLRWHAYNSLTFSNAFEVQAKTPLLSRMQEFPKLLPTLNLTESTNHDPANRQKILEEWAILFNKVFFGGNVRTGPVQYTLSPPEAGVSDAICWFNNETKKIHLNLENRNVKDGESESEYTCSLISALLHEMLHAFIDFYSDKKDLPAAKGGEGENGHGPVWADCMIILQDWLQPAIEWDPYCQIACGVSGSMEAEGWEATNEQLARWGVLQIYLDGEFCLVDRRYCGCCHHTHLFDQQVKQPESAT
;
A
#
# COMPACT_ATOMS: atom_id res chain seq x y z
N MET A 1 36.70 19.84 -4.89
CA MET A 1 36.68 18.53 -4.19
C MET A 1 35.46 17.79 -4.71
N GLY A 2 35.66 16.82 -5.61
CA GLY A 2 34.55 16.08 -6.23
C GLY A 2 34.08 14.98 -5.30
N ASN A 3 32.83 15.03 -4.85
CA ASN A 3 32.17 13.94 -4.16
C ASN A 3 32.05 12.76 -5.14
N ASN A 4 33.00 11.83 -5.06
CA ASN A 4 32.87 10.49 -5.62
C ASN A 4 31.76 9.77 -4.86
N CYS A 5 30.52 9.97 -5.30
CA CYS A 5 29.41 9.10 -4.96
C CYS A 5 29.73 7.73 -5.56
N SER A 6 30.35 6.86 -4.76
CA SER A 6 30.63 5.49 -5.11
C SER A 6 29.31 4.87 -5.54
N LYS A 7 29.19 4.49 -6.82
CA LYS A 7 28.14 3.59 -7.28
C LYS A 7 28.32 2.30 -6.48
N ALA A 8 27.56 2.18 -5.38
CA ALA A 8 27.44 0.92 -4.67
C ALA A 8 27.20 -0.15 -5.74
N LYS A 9 28.05 -1.19 -5.80
CA LYS A 9 27.81 -2.33 -6.69
C LYS A 9 26.39 -2.77 -6.39
N LEU A 10 25.48 -2.54 -7.32
CA LEU A 10 24.12 -3.02 -7.19
C LEU A 10 24.25 -4.52 -6.86
N PRO A 11 23.69 -5.01 -5.74
CA PRO A 11 23.64 -6.43 -5.48
C PRO A 11 23.06 -7.10 -6.73
N ARG A 12 23.50 -8.33 -7.05
CA ARG A 12 23.11 -9.13 -8.24
C ARG A 12 21.82 -8.60 -8.87
N SER A 13 21.91 -8.14 -10.13
CA SER A 13 20.82 -7.42 -10.79
C SER A 13 19.49 -8.14 -10.56
N ILE A 14 18.53 -7.41 -10.01
CA ILE A 14 17.17 -7.89 -9.75
C ILE A 14 16.59 -8.45 -11.06
N GLU A 15 16.87 -7.80 -12.20
CA GLU A 15 16.48 -8.31 -13.52
C GLU A 15 17.11 -9.67 -13.84
N ALA A 16 18.36 -9.93 -13.45
CA ALA A 16 19.06 -11.17 -13.72
C ALA A 16 18.53 -12.36 -12.90
N ASP A 17 18.05 -12.12 -11.67
CA ASP A 17 17.40 -13.16 -10.89
C ASP A 17 15.94 -13.38 -11.35
N PHE A 18 15.21 -12.33 -11.73
CA PHE A 18 13.86 -12.45 -12.30
C PHE A 18 13.82 -13.14 -13.66
N SER A 19 14.67 -12.72 -14.61
CA SER A 19 14.73 -13.33 -15.95
C SER A 19 15.07 -14.83 -15.92
N LYS A 20 15.63 -15.32 -14.80
CA LYS A 20 15.97 -16.73 -14.57
C LYS A 20 14.95 -17.47 -13.71
N GLY A 21 13.81 -16.85 -13.38
CA GLY A 21 12.76 -17.41 -12.53
C GLY A 21 13.24 -17.72 -11.11
N ARG A 22 14.32 -17.07 -10.63
CA ARG A 22 14.85 -17.32 -9.30
C ARG A 22 14.04 -16.54 -8.27
N LYS A 23 13.83 -17.15 -7.10
CA LYS A 23 13.29 -16.44 -5.94
C LYS A 23 14.25 -15.31 -5.56
N LEU A 24 13.73 -14.09 -5.46
CA LEU A 24 14.46 -12.98 -4.90
C LEU A 24 14.87 -13.29 -3.46
N ARG A 25 16.12 -12.94 -3.12
CA ARG A 25 16.61 -12.97 -1.75
C ARG A 25 16.49 -11.58 -1.17
N TRP A 26 15.32 -11.24 -0.64
CA TRP A 26 15.02 -9.88 -0.18
C TRP A 26 16.00 -9.33 0.86
N HIS A 27 16.54 -10.18 1.74
CA HIS A 27 17.60 -9.80 2.70
C HIS A 27 18.93 -9.33 2.07
N ALA A 28 19.11 -9.49 0.75
CA ALA A 28 20.30 -9.01 0.05
C ALA A 28 20.14 -7.56 -0.48
N TYR A 29 18.97 -6.95 -0.29
CA TYR A 29 18.67 -5.60 -0.76
C TYR A 29 18.60 -4.62 0.42
N ASN A 30 19.05 -3.40 0.16
CA ASN A 30 18.77 -2.28 1.04
C ASN A 30 17.30 -1.89 0.89
N SER A 31 16.61 -1.55 1.98
CA SER A 31 15.21 -1.11 1.95
C SER A 31 14.94 0.05 0.97
N LEU A 32 15.90 0.96 0.78
CA LEU A 32 15.81 2.04 -0.22
C LEU A 32 15.75 1.56 -1.67
N THR A 33 16.01 0.27 -1.92
CA THR A 33 15.96 -0.33 -3.25
C THR A 33 14.72 -1.21 -3.47
N PHE A 34 13.83 -1.32 -2.47
CA PHE A 34 12.61 -2.12 -2.60
C PHE A 34 11.70 -1.60 -3.72
N SER A 35 11.51 -0.29 -3.82
CA SER A 35 10.71 0.32 -4.90
C SER A 35 11.27 -0.05 -6.28
N ASN A 36 12.57 0.13 -6.52
CA ASN A 36 13.23 -0.30 -7.76
C ASN A 36 13.00 -1.79 -8.07
N ALA A 37 13.02 -2.65 -7.03
CA ALA A 37 12.76 -4.07 -7.20
C ALA A 37 11.30 -4.33 -7.62
N PHE A 38 10.32 -3.64 -7.01
CA PHE A 38 8.93 -3.70 -7.43
C PHE A 38 8.71 -3.14 -8.83
N GLU A 39 9.36 -2.02 -9.22
CA GLU A 39 9.28 -1.49 -10.58
C GLU A 39 9.77 -2.50 -11.63
N VAL A 40 10.91 -3.15 -11.36
CA VAL A 40 11.43 -4.21 -12.24
C VAL A 40 10.44 -5.35 -12.36
N GLN A 41 9.77 -5.73 -11.27
CA GLN A 41 8.75 -6.76 -11.29
C GLN A 41 7.50 -6.36 -12.07
N ALA A 42 7.06 -5.11 -11.90
CA ALA A 42 5.87 -4.54 -12.53
C ALA A 42 5.98 -4.44 -14.06
N LYS A 43 7.20 -4.55 -14.62
CA LYS A 43 7.41 -4.70 -16.08
C LYS A 43 6.79 -5.97 -16.65
N THR A 44 6.55 -7.00 -15.82
CA THR A 44 5.77 -8.18 -16.22
C THR A 44 4.30 -7.93 -15.91
N PRO A 45 3.39 -7.98 -16.91
CA PRO A 45 1.97 -7.80 -16.67
C PRO A 45 1.45 -8.72 -15.57
N LEU A 46 0.66 -8.16 -14.65
CA LEU A 46 0.11 -8.89 -13.51
C LEU A 46 -0.66 -10.14 -13.98
N LEU A 47 -1.51 -9.98 -15.01
CA LEU A 47 -2.28 -11.07 -15.60
C LEU A 47 -1.42 -12.26 -16.05
N SER A 48 -0.22 -12.03 -16.58
CA SER A 48 0.69 -13.11 -16.97
C SER A 48 1.17 -13.92 -15.77
N ARG A 49 1.35 -13.28 -14.61
CA ARG A 49 1.70 -13.98 -13.35
C ARG A 49 0.48 -14.69 -12.74
N MET A 50 -0.71 -14.10 -12.92
CA MET A 50 -1.96 -14.68 -12.42
C MET A 50 -2.43 -15.92 -13.17
N GLN A 51 -1.90 -16.21 -14.37
CA GLN A 51 -2.20 -17.44 -15.10
C GLN A 51 -1.84 -18.72 -14.32
N GLU A 52 -0.92 -18.62 -13.35
CA GLU A 52 -0.62 -19.71 -12.42
C GLU A 52 -1.74 -19.96 -11.39
N PHE A 53 -2.73 -19.05 -11.31
CA PHE A 53 -3.82 -19.01 -10.35
C PHE A 53 -5.19 -18.91 -11.05
N PRO A 54 -5.55 -19.85 -11.95
CA PRO A 54 -6.77 -19.74 -12.76
C PRO A 54 -8.05 -19.70 -11.91
N LYS A 55 -8.02 -20.24 -10.69
CA LYS A 55 -9.14 -20.20 -9.74
C LYS A 55 -9.40 -18.80 -9.17
N LEU A 56 -8.43 -17.90 -9.24
CA LEU A 56 -8.50 -16.55 -8.68
C LEU A 56 -8.85 -15.49 -9.72
N LEU A 57 -8.79 -15.83 -11.02
CA LEU A 57 -9.20 -14.89 -12.07
C LEU A 57 -10.68 -14.45 -11.94
N PRO A 58 -11.64 -15.31 -11.55
CA PRO A 58 -13.02 -14.87 -11.35
C PRO A 58 -13.21 -13.88 -10.19
N THR A 59 -12.30 -13.84 -9.21
CA THR A 59 -12.41 -12.94 -8.04
C THR A 59 -11.81 -11.55 -8.30
N LEU A 60 -11.21 -11.33 -9.46
CA LEU A 60 -10.77 -10.00 -9.93
C LEU A 60 -11.95 -9.06 -10.21
N ASN A 61 -13.06 -9.64 -10.64
CA ASN A 61 -14.29 -8.94 -11.00
C ASN A 61 -15.34 -9.20 -9.92
N LEU A 62 -15.22 -8.50 -8.79
CA LEU A 62 -16.21 -8.54 -7.71
C LEU A 62 -17.48 -7.81 -8.14
N THR A 63 -18.33 -8.48 -8.92
CA THR A 63 -19.66 -7.97 -9.28
C THR A 63 -20.61 -8.03 -8.08
N GLU A 64 -21.62 -7.15 -8.02
CA GLU A 64 -22.62 -7.04 -6.94
C GLU A 64 -23.30 -8.37 -6.52
N SER A 65 -23.25 -9.42 -7.36
CA SER A 65 -23.91 -10.70 -7.09
C SER A 65 -23.07 -11.76 -6.36
N THR A 66 -21.82 -11.48 -5.99
CA THR A 66 -21.05 -12.43 -5.16
C THR A 66 -21.60 -12.43 -3.73
N ASN A 67 -22.23 -13.52 -3.30
CA ASN A 67 -22.85 -13.68 -1.98
C ASN A 67 -22.01 -13.06 -0.85
N HIS A 68 -22.49 -11.95 -0.30
CA HIS A 68 -21.82 -11.08 0.69
C HIS A 68 -21.83 -11.62 2.13
N ASP A 69 -21.95 -12.94 2.27
CA ASP A 69 -21.81 -13.64 3.55
C ASP A 69 -20.37 -13.45 4.09
N PRO A 70 -20.18 -13.05 5.36
CA PRO A 70 -18.86 -12.99 6.01
C PRO A 70 -17.97 -14.21 5.76
N ALA A 71 -18.54 -15.42 5.69
CA ALA A 71 -17.78 -16.64 5.39
C ALA A 71 -17.17 -16.64 3.98
N ASN A 72 -17.91 -16.14 2.98
CA ASN A 72 -17.39 -15.99 1.62
C ASN A 72 -16.35 -14.87 1.55
N ARG A 73 -16.57 -13.76 2.29
CA ARG A 73 -15.61 -12.65 2.38
C ARG A 73 -14.27 -13.12 2.94
N GLN A 74 -14.28 -13.88 4.03
CA GLN A 74 -13.06 -14.47 4.58
C GLN A 74 -12.32 -15.29 3.52
N LYS A 75 -13.04 -16.20 2.84
CA LYS A 75 -12.44 -17.05 1.80
C LYS A 75 -11.83 -16.21 0.66
N ILE A 76 -12.52 -15.18 0.21
CA ILE A 76 -12.02 -14.24 -0.82
C ILE A 76 -10.72 -13.59 -0.33
N LEU A 77 -10.67 -13.10 0.91
CA LEU A 77 -9.49 -12.45 1.48
C LEU A 77 -8.31 -13.44 1.64
N GLU A 78 -8.56 -14.69 2.04
CA GLU A 78 -7.53 -15.73 2.10
C GLU A 78 -6.92 -16.00 0.71
N GLU A 79 -7.75 -16.07 -0.31
CA GLU A 79 -7.35 -16.25 -1.70
C GLU A 79 -6.50 -15.06 -2.20
N TRP A 80 -6.92 -13.83 -1.91
CA TRP A 80 -6.17 -12.62 -2.22
C TRP A 80 -4.84 -12.52 -1.46
N ALA A 81 -4.79 -12.93 -0.19
CA ALA A 81 -3.54 -12.95 0.59
C ALA A 81 -2.50 -13.89 -0.03
N ILE A 82 -2.93 -15.07 -0.48
CA ILE A 82 -2.06 -16.02 -1.20
C ILE A 82 -1.56 -15.41 -2.50
N LEU A 83 -2.47 -14.81 -3.27
CA LEU A 83 -2.15 -14.17 -4.54
C LEU A 83 -1.12 -13.06 -4.37
N PHE A 84 -1.38 -12.09 -3.50
CA PHE A 84 -0.46 -10.97 -3.23
C PHE A 84 0.89 -11.48 -2.77
N ASN A 85 0.93 -12.41 -1.81
CA ASN A 85 2.19 -12.95 -1.31
C ASN A 85 3.02 -13.54 -2.45
N LYS A 86 2.39 -14.36 -3.30
CA LYS A 86 3.08 -14.98 -4.42
C LYS A 86 3.52 -13.96 -5.46
N VAL A 87 2.61 -13.11 -5.92
CA VAL A 87 2.77 -12.34 -7.15
C VAL A 87 3.60 -11.09 -6.92
N PHE A 88 3.36 -10.38 -5.82
CA PHE A 88 4.07 -9.16 -5.47
C PHE A 88 5.32 -9.45 -4.63
N PHE A 89 5.19 -10.33 -3.64
CA PHE A 89 6.24 -10.56 -2.65
C PHE A 89 7.08 -11.83 -2.91
N GLY A 90 6.78 -12.61 -3.96
CA GLY A 90 7.51 -13.82 -4.32
C GLY A 90 7.39 -14.97 -3.31
N GLY A 91 6.35 -14.95 -2.47
CA GLY A 91 6.11 -15.88 -1.37
C GLY A 91 6.97 -15.60 -0.13
N ASN A 92 7.36 -14.34 0.09
CA ASN A 92 8.26 -13.96 1.17
C ASN A 92 7.59 -13.19 2.32
N VAL A 93 6.31 -12.83 2.22
CA VAL A 93 5.57 -12.35 3.39
C VAL A 93 5.37 -13.55 4.32
N ARG A 94 6.09 -13.55 5.46
CA ARG A 94 6.12 -14.62 6.46
C ARG A 94 5.21 -14.30 7.64
N THR A 95 4.04 -13.75 7.37
CA THR A 95 3.05 -13.55 8.42
C THR A 95 2.55 -14.91 8.91
N GLY A 96 2.10 -14.96 10.16
CA GLY A 96 1.18 -16.02 10.57
C GLY A 96 -0.10 -16.02 9.71
N PRO A 97 -1.01 -17.00 9.89
CA PRO A 97 -2.32 -16.95 9.22
C PRO A 97 -3.00 -15.60 9.51
N VAL A 98 -3.56 -15.00 8.47
CA VAL A 98 -4.39 -13.78 8.59
C VAL A 98 -5.50 -14.07 9.60
N GLN A 99 -5.67 -13.17 10.57
CA GLN A 99 -6.67 -13.30 11.62
C GLN A 99 -7.88 -12.47 11.25
N TYR A 100 -9.04 -13.12 11.19
CA TYR A 100 -10.31 -12.48 10.87
C TYR A 100 -11.10 -12.30 12.16
N THR A 101 -11.55 -11.08 12.41
CA THR A 101 -12.42 -10.77 13.55
C THR A 101 -13.79 -10.33 13.05
N LEU A 102 -14.83 -10.81 13.73
CA LEU A 102 -16.23 -10.41 13.50
C LEU A 102 -16.70 -9.35 14.49
N SER A 103 -15.94 -9.06 15.55
CA SER A 103 -16.34 -8.04 16.52
C SER A 103 -15.59 -6.74 16.26
N PRO A 104 -16.20 -5.57 16.58
CA PRO A 104 -15.41 -4.37 16.76
C PRO A 104 -14.28 -4.66 17.75
N PRO A 105 -13.13 -4.01 17.58
CA PRO A 105 -12.00 -4.25 18.45
C PRO A 105 -12.39 -4.06 19.93
N GLU A 106 -11.85 -4.86 20.84
CA GLU A 106 -11.99 -4.58 22.29
C GLU A 106 -11.49 -3.15 22.57
N ALA A 107 -12.06 -2.47 23.57
CA ALA A 107 -11.68 -1.09 23.89
C ALA A 107 -10.15 -0.96 24.02
N GLY A 108 -9.54 -0.15 23.15
CA GLY A 108 -8.08 0.03 23.05
C GLY A 108 -7.40 -0.69 21.87
N VAL A 109 -8.13 -1.47 21.08
CA VAL A 109 -7.66 -2.00 19.80
C VAL A 109 -8.11 -1.06 18.67
N SER A 110 -7.24 -0.81 17.70
CA SER A 110 -7.43 0.18 16.63
C SER A 110 -8.77 0.03 15.90
N ASP A 111 -9.49 1.14 15.70
CA ASP A 111 -10.69 1.22 14.84
C ASP A 111 -10.39 0.99 13.35
N ALA A 112 -9.16 0.58 13.00
CA ALA A 112 -8.79 0.23 11.64
C ALA A 112 -9.52 -1.04 11.15
N ILE A 113 -9.87 -1.05 9.86
CA ILE A 113 -10.44 -2.23 9.18
C ILE A 113 -9.41 -3.36 9.03
N CYS A 114 -8.12 -3.02 9.06
CA CYS A 114 -7.00 -3.95 8.96
C CYS A 114 -5.78 -3.38 9.69
N TRP A 115 -4.97 -4.23 10.32
CA TRP A 115 -3.68 -3.82 10.89
C TRP A 115 -2.69 -4.98 10.97
N PHE A 116 -1.41 -4.70 10.80
CA PHE A 116 -0.31 -5.60 11.08
C PHE A 116 0.15 -5.47 12.53
N ASN A 117 0.12 -6.57 13.27
CA ASN A 117 0.65 -6.62 14.63
C ASN A 117 2.14 -7.00 14.61
N ASN A 118 2.99 -6.04 14.95
CA ASN A 118 4.45 -6.20 14.97
C ASN A 118 4.97 -7.24 15.97
N GLU A 119 4.26 -7.52 17.07
CA GLU A 119 4.69 -8.49 18.07
C GLU A 119 4.37 -9.92 17.62
N THR A 120 3.13 -10.14 17.18
CA THR A 120 2.67 -11.48 16.77
C THR A 120 3.01 -11.81 15.33
N LYS A 121 3.43 -10.81 14.53
CA LYS A 121 3.68 -10.89 13.09
C LYS A 121 2.47 -11.43 12.33
N LYS A 122 1.28 -10.96 12.69
CA LYS A 122 0.00 -11.34 12.07
C LYS A 122 -0.70 -10.11 11.51
N ILE A 123 -1.41 -10.32 10.41
CA ILE A 123 -2.33 -9.33 9.87
C ILE A 123 -3.71 -9.65 10.43
N HIS A 124 -4.39 -8.63 10.94
CA HIS A 124 -5.75 -8.71 11.43
C HIS A 124 -6.67 -7.98 10.45
N LEU A 125 -7.81 -8.57 10.11
CA LEU A 125 -8.88 -7.94 9.35
C LEU A 125 -10.18 -8.00 10.13
N ASN A 126 -10.83 -6.84 10.25
CA ASN A 126 -12.15 -6.75 10.83
C ASN A 126 -13.22 -6.84 9.74
N LEU A 127 -13.96 -7.95 9.70
CA LEU A 127 -14.95 -8.21 8.66
C LEU A 127 -16.28 -7.49 8.91
N GLU A 128 -16.49 -6.92 10.10
CA GLU A 128 -17.72 -6.25 10.51
C GLU A 128 -17.54 -4.76 10.86
N ASN A 129 -16.30 -4.26 10.92
CA ASN A 129 -16.01 -2.85 11.15
C ASN A 129 -16.35 -2.01 9.91
N ARG A 130 -17.65 -1.79 9.75
CA ARG A 130 -18.20 -0.82 8.82
C ARG A 130 -18.06 0.57 9.44
N ASN A 131 -16.86 1.12 9.48
CA ASN A 131 -16.63 2.57 9.58
C ASN A 131 -17.07 3.31 8.29
N VAL A 132 -18.05 2.74 7.61
CA VAL A 132 -18.38 2.93 6.22
C VAL A 132 -19.49 3.95 6.16
N LYS A 133 -19.29 4.95 5.30
CA LYS A 133 -20.27 5.98 4.98
C LYS A 133 -21.62 5.33 4.63
N ASP A 134 -22.71 5.93 5.10
CA ASP A 134 -24.06 5.52 4.71
C ASP A 134 -24.14 5.35 3.18
N GLY A 135 -24.39 4.12 2.71
CA GLY A 135 -24.64 3.83 1.29
C GLY A 135 -23.56 3.07 0.52
N GLU A 136 -22.42 2.68 1.11
CA GLU A 136 -21.45 1.79 0.43
C GLU A 136 -22.05 0.37 0.24
N SER A 137 -21.84 -0.19 -0.96
CA SER A 137 -22.21 -1.56 -1.29
C SER A 137 -21.28 -2.58 -0.63
N GLU A 138 -21.75 -3.82 -0.46
CA GLU A 138 -20.93 -4.90 0.08
C GLU A 138 -19.70 -5.24 -0.78
N SER A 139 -19.82 -5.04 -2.10
CA SER A 139 -18.72 -5.22 -3.04
C SER A 139 -17.63 -4.17 -2.79
N GLU A 140 -18.01 -2.89 -2.67
CA GLU A 140 -17.07 -1.80 -2.35
C GLU A 140 -16.36 -2.04 -1.01
N TYR A 141 -17.09 -2.46 0.03
CA TYR A 141 -16.47 -2.80 1.31
C TYR A 141 -15.47 -3.96 1.19
N THR A 142 -15.79 -4.98 0.38
CA THR A 142 -14.88 -6.11 0.13
C THR A 142 -13.62 -5.66 -0.63
N CYS A 143 -13.77 -4.77 -1.61
CA CYS A 143 -12.65 -4.14 -2.32
C CYS A 143 -11.76 -3.31 -1.37
N SER A 144 -12.37 -2.59 -0.43
CA SER A 144 -11.66 -1.84 0.63
C SER A 144 -10.85 -2.77 1.52
N LEU A 145 -11.40 -3.93 1.93
CA LEU A 145 -10.67 -4.94 2.70
C LEU A 145 -9.52 -5.58 1.91
N ILE A 146 -9.69 -5.82 0.61
CA ILE A 146 -8.61 -6.32 -0.26
C ILE A 146 -7.48 -5.30 -0.36
N SER A 147 -7.81 -4.01 -0.51
CA SER A 147 -6.81 -2.93 -0.52
C SER A 147 -6.07 -2.82 0.81
N ALA A 148 -6.81 -2.89 1.92
CA ALA A 148 -6.24 -2.87 3.26
C ALA A 148 -5.34 -4.09 3.53
N LEU A 149 -5.71 -5.26 3.01
CA LEU A 149 -4.86 -6.45 3.07
C LEU A 149 -3.53 -6.23 2.34
N LEU A 150 -3.54 -5.69 1.11
CA LEU A 150 -2.31 -5.37 0.39
C LEU A 150 -1.44 -4.37 1.16
N HIS A 151 -2.10 -3.36 1.75
CA HIS A 151 -1.48 -2.35 2.61
C HIS A 151 -0.70 -2.98 3.77
N GLU A 152 -1.36 -3.80 4.58
CA GLU A 152 -0.73 -4.45 5.74
C GLU A 152 0.31 -5.52 5.35
N MET A 153 0.13 -6.17 4.19
CA MET A 153 1.14 -7.08 3.67
C MET A 153 2.44 -6.36 3.30
N LEU A 154 2.37 -5.11 2.83
CA LEU A 154 3.57 -4.31 2.62
C LEU A 154 4.24 -3.94 3.95
N HIS A 155 3.47 -3.53 4.97
CA HIS A 155 4.02 -3.30 6.32
C HIS A 155 4.75 -4.53 6.84
N ALA A 156 4.10 -5.70 6.74
CA ALA A 156 4.73 -6.96 7.13
C ALA A 156 6.00 -7.25 6.32
N PHE A 157 6.01 -6.94 5.03
CA PHE A 157 7.19 -7.13 4.17
C PHE A 157 8.35 -6.17 4.48
N ILE A 158 8.08 -4.93 4.88
CA ILE A 158 9.10 -3.94 5.22
C ILE A 158 9.62 -4.17 6.64
N ASP A 159 8.74 -4.53 7.58
CA ASP A 159 9.12 -5.37 8.72
C ASP A 159 9.78 -6.67 8.18
N PHE A 160 10.27 -7.68 8.87
CA PHE A 160 11.10 -8.77 8.26
C PHE A 160 12.36 -8.41 7.39
N TYR A 161 12.35 -7.51 6.40
CA TYR A 161 13.39 -7.35 5.39
C TYR A 161 14.08 -5.98 5.39
N SER A 162 13.48 -4.93 5.94
CA SER A 162 14.14 -3.62 6.02
C SER A 162 15.33 -3.64 6.97
N ASP A 163 16.43 -3.07 6.51
CA ASP A 163 17.65 -2.81 7.27
C ASP A 163 17.65 -1.43 7.97
N LYS A 164 16.55 -0.67 7.83
CA LYS A 164 16.43 0.73 8.23
C LYS A 164 15.25 1.04 9.17
N LYS A 165 14.72 0.02 9.84
CA LYS A 165 13.52 0.17 10.69
C LYS A 165 13.68 1.23 11.79
N ASP A 166 14.88 1.31 12.36
CA ASP A 166 15.18 2.23 13.46
C ASP A 166 15.60 3.64 13.01
N LEU A 167 15.56 3.92 11.70
CA LEU A 167 15.87 5.26 11.19
C LEU A 167 14.61 6.14 11.19
N PRO A 168 14.74 7.47 11.39
CA PRO A 168 13.64 8.39 11.16
C PRO A 168 13.15 8.34 9.71
N ALA A 169 11.85 8.59 9.47
CA ALA A 169 11.26 8.61 8.13
C ALA A 169 12.00 9.57 7.16
N ALA A 170 12.41 10.75 7.65
CA ALA A 170 13.21 11.73 6.89
C ALA A 170 14.56 11.18 6.36
N LYS A 171 15.06 10.07 6.93
CA LYS A 171 16.28 9.37 6.50
C LYS A 171 15.99 8.04 5.78
N GLY A 172 14.74 7.82 5.39
CA GLY A 172 14.25 6.63 4.70
C GLY A 172 14.00 5.44 5.62
N GLY A 173 13.67 5.67 6.88
CA GLY A 173 13.11 4.63 7.75
C GLY A 173 11.61 4.44 7.55
N GLU A 174 11.01 3.58 8.38
CA GLU A 174 9.59 3.19 8.29
C GLU A 174 8.65 4.29 8.77
N GLY A 175 9.11 5.19 9.62
CA GLY A 175 8.28 6.17 10.30
C GLY A 175 7.46 5.57 11.45
N GLU A 176 6.90 6.42 12.30
CA GLU A 176 6.26 6.06 13.57
C GLU A 176 5.07 5.13 13.38
N ASN A 177 4.29 5.34 12.32
CA ASN A 177 3.16 4.50 11.96
C ASN A 177 3.45 3.55 10.78
N GLY A 178 4.71 3.41 10.36
CA GLY A 178 5.12 2.56 9.22
C GLY A 178 4.94 3.17 7.82
N HIS A 179 4.47 4.41 7.69
CA HIS A 179 4.17 5.05 6.39
C HIS A 179 5.24 6.03 5.90
N GLY A 180 6.51 5.73 6.15
CA GLY A 180 7.64 6.52 5.67
C GLY A 180 7.82 6.45 4.14
N PRO A 181 8.82 7.18 3.58
CA PRO A 181 9.01 7.32 2.14
C PRO A 181 9.17 6.00 1.38
N VAL A 182 9.86 5.01 1.97
CA VAL A 182 10.06 3.69 1.34
C VAL A 182 8.75 2.95 1.19
N TRP A 183 7.89 3.00 2.21
CA TRP A 183 6.57 2.39 2.17
C TRP A 183 5.71 3.03 1.07
N ALA A 184 5.65 4.36 1.03
CA ALA A 184 4.86 5.11 0.05
C ALA A 184 5.34 4.83 -1.40
N ASP A 185 6.66 4.81 -1.62
CA ASP A 185 7.26 4.47 -2.91
C ASP A 185 6.93 3.04 -3.35
N CYS A 186 6.88 2.08 -2.44
CA CYS A 186 6.50 0.71 -2.78
C CYS A 186 4.99 0.58 -3.01
N MET A 187 4.16 1.21 -2.19
CA MET A 187 2.71 1.10 -2.26
C MET A 187 2.17 1.69 -3.56
N ILE A 188 2.69 2.82 -4.03
CA ILE A 188 2.27 3.41 -5.31
C ILE A 188 2.50 2.43 -6.48
N ILE A 189 3.65 1.75 -6.50
CA ILE A 189 3.97 0.76 -7.54
C ILE A 189 3.04 -0.45 -7.46
N LEU A 190 2.79 -0.97 -6.25
CA LEU A 190 1.90 -2.11 -6.07
C LEU A 190 0.47 -1.79 -6.49
N GLN A 191 -0.03 -0.59 -6.14
CA GLN A 191 -1.34 -0.12 -6.53
C GLN A 191 -1.46 0.04 -8.06
N ASP A 192 -0.49 0.70 -8.69
CA ASP A 192 -0.46 0.89 -10.15
C ASP A 192 -0.27 -0.43 -10.91
N TRP A 193 0.40 -1.41 -10.30
CA TRP A 193 0.55 -2.74 -10.88
C TRP A 193 -0.72 -3.60 -10.73
N LEU A 194 -1.49 -3.40 -9.66
CA LEU A 194 -2.78 -4.07 -9.43
C LEU A 194 -3.88 -3.54 -10.35
N GLN A 195 -3.98 -2.22 -10.49
CA GLN A 195 -5.09 -1.54 -11.20
C GLN A 195 -5.46 -2.16 -12.56
N PRO A 196 -4.53 -2.49 -13.47
CA PRO A 196 -4.90 -3.02 -14.79
C PRO A 196 -5.52 -4.42 -14.76
N ALA A 197 -5.47 -5.12 -13.63
CA ALA A 197 -6.00 -6.48 -13.46
C ALA A 197 -7.38 -6.50 -12.77
N ILE A 198 -7.88 -5.37 -12.29
CA ILE A 198 -9.16 -5.26 -11.57
C ILE A 198 -10.04 -4.16 -12.18
N GLU A 199 -11.35 -4.28 -12.00
CA GLU A 199 -12.35 -3.34 -12.55
C GLU A 199 -12.76 -2.23 -11.55
N TRP A 200 -12.17 -2.24 -10.36
CA TRP A 200 -12.43 -1.29 -9.28
C TRP A 200 -11.13 -0.55 -8.92
N ASP A 201 -11.25 0.61 -8.26
CA ASP A 201 -10.10 1.45 -7.94
C ASP A 201 -9.48 1.05 -6.59
N PRO A 202 -8.24 0.52 -6.55
CA PRO A 202 -7.60 0.05 -5.33
C PRO A 202 -7.11 1.21 -4.45
N TYR A 203 -7.89 1.58 -3.44
CA TYR A 203 -7.53 2.66 -2.52
C TYR A 203 -6.69 2.14 -1.33
N CYS A 204 -5.37 2.30 -1.41
CA CYS A 204 -4.44 1.84 -0.37
C CYS A 204 -4.10 2.91 0.69
N GLN A 205 -4.86 4.01 0.77
CA GLN A 205 -4.73 5.06 1.80
C GLN A 205 -3.34 5.71 1.91
N ILE A 206 -2.61 5.84 0.79
CA ILE A 206 -1.23 6.38 0.78
C ILE A 206 -1.17 7.79 1.40
N ALA A 207 -2.03 8.71 0.94
CA ALA A 207 -2.03 10.09 1.40
C ALA A 207 -2.29 10.20 2.91
N CYS A 208 -3.30 9.50 3.43
CA CYS A 208 -3.64 9.51 4.86
C CYS A 208 -2.52 8.91 5.71
N GLY A 209 -1.95 7.77 5.30
CA GLY A 209 -0.88 7.11 6.03
C GLY A 209 0.37 7.99 6.14
N VAL A 210 0.82 8.55 5.00
CA VAL A 210 1.98 9.45 4.94
C VAL A 210 1.73 10.73 5.74
N SER A 211 0.55 11.35 5.61
CA SER A 211 0.20 12.55 6.38
C SER A 211 0.29 12.30 7.89
N GLY A 212 -0.25 11.16 8.36
CA GLY A 212 -0.15 10.78 9.77
C GLY A 212 1.29 10.54 10.23
N SER A 213 2.14 9.96 9.37
CA SER A 213 3.57 9.81 9.69
C SER A 213 4.29 11.16 9.77
N MET A 214 4.02 12.06 8.82
CA MET A 214 4.60 13.39 8.77
C MET A 214 4.26 14.20 10.02
N GLU A 215 3.00 14.17 10.45
CA GLU A 215 2.52 14.84 11.65
C GLU A 215 3.18 14.29 12.92
N ALA A 216 3.23 12.96 13.06
CA ALA A 216 3.73 12.32 14.28
C ALA A 216 5.24 12.55 14.50
N GLU A 217 6.03 12.51 13.44
CA GLU A 217 7.50 12.62 13.49
C GLU A 217 8.05 14.01 13.11
N GLY A 218 7.20 14.91 12.58
CA GLY A 218 7.61 16.24 12.13
C GLY A 218 8.53 16.22 10.91
N TRP A 219 8.36 15.27 9.98
CA TRP A 219 9.07 15.26 8.70
C TRP A 219 8.19 15.76 7.56
N GLU A 220 8.83 16.23 6.48
CA GLU A 220 8.14 16.75 5.30
C GLU A 220 8.55 15.97 4.05
N ALA A 221 7.56 15.64 3.21
CA ALA A 221 7.80 15.10 1.90
C ALA A 221 8.27 16.18 0.93
N THR A 222 9.20 15.85 0.02
CA THR A 222 9.57 16.76 -1.06
C THR A 222 8.50 16.81 -2.14
N ASN A 223 8.50 17.86 -2.95
CA ASN A 223 7.58 17.98 -4.10
C ASN A 223 7.73 16.80 -5.08
N GLU A 224 8.95 16.31 -5.29
CA GLU A 224 9.21 15.14 -6.14
C GLU A 224 8.61 13.85 -5.55
N GLN A 225 8.62 13.70 -4.22
CA GLN A 225 7.99 12.58 -3.54
C GLN A 225 6.47 12.63 -3.69
N LEU A 226 5.86 13.77 -3.37
CA LEU A 226 4.42 13.99 -3.52
C LEU A 226 3.94 13.74 -4.96
N ALA A 227 4.66 14.30 -5.94
CA ALA A 227 4.35 14.10 -7.35
C ALA A 227 4.45 12.62 -7.77
N ARG A 228 5.47 11.89 -7.30
CA ARG A 228 5.63 10.46 -7.58
C ARG A 228 4.54 9.61 -6.94
N TRP A 229 4.07 9.97 -5.74
CA TRP A 229 3.00 9.26 -5.04
C TRP A 229 1.60 9.61 -5.56
N GLY A 230 1.49 10.56 -6.49
CA GLY A 230 0.19 11.07 -6.94
C GLY A 230 -0.58 11.76 -5.82
N VAL A 231 0.11 12.36 -4.85
CA VAL A 231 -0.49 13.05 -3.70
C VAL A 231 -0.38 14.56 -3.91
N LEU A 232 -1.45 15.29 -3.61
CA LEU A 232 -1.47 16.74 -3.60
C LEU A 232 -1.45 17.25 -2.15
N GLN A 233 -0.69 18.30 -1.92
CA GLN A 233 -0.76 19.08 -0.71
C GLN A 233 -1.82 20.17 -0.89
N ILE A 234 -2.78 20.22 0.02
CA ILE A 234 -3.83 21.24 0.06
C ILE A 234 -3.92 21.86 1.46
N TYR A 235 -4.45 23.07 1.53
CA TYR A 235 -4.80 23.74 2.78
C TYR A 235 -6.31 23.97 2.81
N LEU A 236 -7.00 23.35 3.76
CA LEU A 236 -8.44 23.52 3.97
C LEU A 236 -8.63 24.22 5.30
N ASP A 237 -9.21 25.43 5.29
CA ASP A 237 -9.46 26.24 6.49
C ASP A 237 -8.22 26.48 7.38
N GLY A 238 -7.03 26.53 6.75
CA GLY A 238 -5.75 26.71 7.44
C GLY A 238 -5.11 25.41 7.94
N GLU A 239 -5.78 24.28 7.77
CA GLU A 239 -5.25 22.95 8.10
C GLU A 239 -4.57 22.32 6.88
N PHE A 240 -3.40 21.75 7.11
CA PHE A 240 -2.64 21.01 6.10
C PHE A 240 -3.29 19.63 5.87
N CYS A 241 -3.51 19.26 4.62
CA CYS A 241 -3.99 17.93 4.26
C CYS A 241 -3.25 17.40 3.03
N LEU A 242 -3.01 16.09 3.03
CA LEU A 242 -2.61 15.34 1.84
C LEU A 242 -3.81 14.61 1.25
N VAL A 243 -3.98 14.71 -0.07
CA VAL A 243 -5.07 14.04 -0.80
C VAL A 243 -4.51 13.25 -1.98
N ASP A 244 -5.02 12.03 -2.19
CA ASP A 244 -4.65 11.23 -3.35
C ASP A 244 -5.35 11.81 -4.60
N ARG A 245 -4.57 12.20 -5.60
CA ARG A 245 -5.05 12.79 -6.85
C ARG A 245 -6.01 11.85 -7.59
N ARG A 246 -5.87 10.53 -7.39
CA ARG A 246 -6.70 9.51 -8.02
C ARG A 246 -8.06 9.35 -7.33
N TYR A 247 -8.18 9.72 -6.06
CA TYR A 247 -9.35 9.46 -5.21
C TYR A 247 -10.04 10.73 -4.71
N CYS A 248 -9.96 11.81 -5.47
CA CYS A 248 -10.61 13.09 -5.18
C CYS A 248 -12.16 13.00 -5.05
N GLY A 249 -12.78 11.82 -5.16
CA GLY A 249 -14.21 11.55 -4.92
C GLY A 249 -14.63 11.44 -3.44
N CYS A 250 -13.72 11.10 -2.51
CA CYS A 250 -14.10 10.69 -1.15
C CYS A 250 -14.02 11.79 -0.08
N CYS A 251 -13.32 12.90 -0.34
CA CYS A 251 -13.55 14.14 0.39
C CYS A 251 -14.87 14.71 -0.15
N HIS A 252 -15.78 15.22 0.68
CA HIS A 252 -17.03 15.88 0.26
C HIS A 252 -16.80 17.19 -0.55
N HIS A 253 -15.67 17.30 -1.23
CA HIS A 253 -15.05 18.50 -1.77
C HIS A 253 -14.59 18.28 -3.22
N THR A 254 -15.20 17.34 -3.95
CA THR A 254 -15.05 17.19 -5.41
C THR A 254 -15.30 18.50 -6.17
N HIS A 255 -16.10 19.41 -5.60
CA HIS A 255 -16.34 20.74 -6.17
C HIS A 255 -15.28 21.81 -5.83
N LEU A 256 -14.30 21.54 -4.96
CA LEU A 256 -13.28 22.52 -4.57
C LEU A 256 -12.02 22.49 -5.44
N PHE A 257 -11.72 21.37 -6.10
CA PHE A 257 -10.54 21.28 -6.96
C PHE A 257 -10.63 22.08 -8.26
N ASP A 258 -11.85 22.33 -8.76
CA ASP A 258 -12.04 23.22 -9.90
C ASP A 258 -11.98 24.72 -9.53
N GLN A 259 -11.99 25.08 -8.24
CA GLN A 259 -12.09 26.49 -7.81
C GLN A 259 -10.92 27.03 -6.97
N GLN A 260 -10.04 26.19 -6.42
CA GLN A 260 -9.02 26.66 -5.46
C GLN A 260 -7.57 26.22 -5.69
N VAL A 261 -7.21 25.60 -6.82
CA VAL A 261 -5.78 25.48 -7.19
C VAL A 261 -5.27 26.84 -7.70
N LYS A 262 -5.10 27.80 -6.78
CA LYS A 262 -4.23 28.95 -7.03
C LYS A 262 -2.81 28.41 -7.10
N GLN A 263 -2.23 28.39 -8.29
CA GLN A 263 -0.79 28.18 -8.41
C GLN A 263 -0.09 29.21 -7.50
N PRO A 264 0.94 28.81 -6.74
CA PRO A 264 1.68 29.76 -5.93
C PRO A 264 2.24 30.82 -6.88
N GLU A 265 1.80 32.06 -6.67
CA GLU A 265 2.38 33.22 -7.34
C GLU A 265 3.88 33.17 -7.03
N SER A 266 4.69 33.11 -8.08
CA SER A 266 6.14 33.13 -7.98
C SER A 266 6.56 34.31 -7.12
N ALA A 267 7.12 34.03 -5.94
CA ALA A 267 7.76 35.03 -5.12
C ALA A 267 8.97 35.61 -5.89
N THR A 268 8.81 36.82 -6.40
CA THR A 268 9.90 37.71 -6.83
C THR A 268 10.40 38.52 -5.66
#